data_AF-A0A8I1QDV8-F1
#
_entry.id   AF-A0A8I1QDV8-F1
#
_cell.length_a   1.000
_cell.length_b   1.000
_cell.length_c   1.000
_cell.angle_alpha   90.00
_cell.angle_beta   90.00
_cell.angle_gamma   90.00
#
_symmetry.space_group_name_H-M   'P 1'
#
loop_
_entity.id
_entity.type
_entity.pdbx_description
1 polymer ?
#
loop_
_entity_poly.entity_id
_entity_poly.type
_entity_poly.pdbx_seq_one_letter_code
_entity_poly.pdbx_strand_id
1 'polypeptide(L)'
;MSSYTKTYSCFFEIELAEQEFGLSREEHNYLCNKRLLVLIATLTHAGIRFYPEQSNDDLIRTILQNKHKSPSNFVWEHCSSSTAGGRMGVMRLVPKNQHHPRSTFWRRIHPDYKNRGGYHEWAKAAGAPAILLKNDAQQLHHIDLMESPRAPEALLFLFLKKAVLTNNLLSTHKVLYRMNELGLSSKEISQLIQQSFTVGAQKRETTLLHEAVKNGYEPLFKALFYYIDPHLPNPIDSDGNSLSHIAALYNRPGLLKILLFSEKNTNTINKQQQGIYDILVIKKFKQSLSVYEGFQVKSGCGLLHNSRNKKTPTLDFFSNQPKKINQQVSLFKQGFYHKTVPVKKWTFSQTLRGITTCLKNIGK
;
A
#
# COMPACT_ATOMS: atom_id res chain seq x y z
N MET A 1 43.61 -1.42 1.00
CA MET A 1 42.65 -2.49 0.68
C MET A 1 41.47 -1.88 -0.08
N SER A 2 41.39 -2.14 -1.39
CA SER A 2 40.28 -1.68 -2.24
C SER A 2 38.96 -2.23 -1.70
N SER A 3 38.07 -1.36 -1.21
CA SER A 3 36.74 -1.75 -0.78
C SER A 3 35.91 -2.06 -2.03
N TYR A 4 36.06 -3.27 -2.57
CA TYR A 4 35.13 -3.77 -3.58
C TYR A 4 33.73 -3.76 -2.97
N THR A 5 32.93 -2.78 -3.37
CA THR A 5 31.51 -2.72 -3.07
C THR A 5 30.86 -3.94 -3.70
N LYS A 6 30.60 -4.98 -2.89
CA LYS A 6 29.87 -6.17 -3.35
C LYS A 6 28.52 -5.74 -3.95
N THR A 7 28.40 -5.82 -5.27
CA THR A 7 27.11 -5.73 -5.98
C THR A 7 26.34 -7.03 -5.77
N TYR A 8 25.01 -6.98 -5.79
CA TYR A 8 24.17 -8.18 -5.73
C TYR A 8 23.71 -8.56 -7.15
N SER A 9 23.35 -9.82 -7.33
CA SER A 9 22.96 -10.37 -8.63
C SER A 9 21.48 -10.15 -8.88
N CYS A 10 21.15 -9.67 -10.07
CA CYS A 10 19.79 -9.59 -10.59
C CYS A 10 19.73 -10.32 -11.93
N PHE A 11 18.86 -11.32 -12.05
CA PHE A 11 18.75 -12.16 -13.24
C PHE A 11 17.69 -11.65 -14.21
N PHE A 12 16.67 -10.97 -13.71
CA PHE A 12 15.62 -10.40 -14.53
C PHE A 12 14.96 -9.24 -13.79
N GLU A 13 14.73 -8.13 -14.48
CA GLU A 13 14.03 -6.96 -13.95
C GLU A 13 12.77 -6.71 -14.77
N ILE A 14 11.69 -6.38 -14.10
CA ILE A 14 10.41 -6.04 -14.70
C ILE A 14 9.89 -4.77 -14.03
N GLU A 15 9.34 -3.87 -14.84
CA GLU A 15 8.54 -2.75 -14.35
C GLU A 15 7.06 -3.08 -14.52
N LEU A 16 6.31 -3.00 -13.43
CA LEU A 16 4.86 -3.18 -13.43
C LEU A 16 4.18 -1.91 -13.96
N ALA A 17 2.98 -2.07 -14.52
CA ALA A 17 2.15 -0.91 -14.81
C ALA A 17 1.56 -0.34 -13.50
N GLU A 18 1.27 0.96 -13.47
CA GLU A 18 0.80 1.64 -12.23
C GLU A 18 -0.48 1.01 -11.66
N GLN A 19 -1.42 0.60 -12.52
CA GLN A 19 -2.64 -0.11 -12.10
C GLN A 19 -2.37 -1.48 -11.47
N GLU A 20 -1.19 -2.06 -11.65
CA GLU A 20 -0.78 -3.34 -11.08
C GLU A 20 -0.14 -3.17 -9.70
N PHE A 21 0.26 -1.96 -9.28
CA PHE A 21 0.99 -1.74 -8.03
C PHE A 21 0.23 -2.23 -6.80
N GLY A 22 -1.10 -2.06 -6.80
CA GLY A 22 -1.99 -2.43 -5.71
C GLY A 22 -2.30 -3.92 -5.61
N LEU A 23 -1.65 -4.78 -6.41
CA LEU A 23 -1.90 -6.21 -6.39
C LEU A 23 -1.16 -6.90 -5.22
N SER A 24 -1.61 -8.12 -4.89
CA SER A 24 -0.96 -8.93 -3.86
C SER A 24 0.44 -9.38 -4.28
N ARG A 25 1.22 -9.90 -3.32
CA ARG A 25 2.54 -10.48 -3.63
C ARG A 25 2.42 -11.67 -4.58
N GLU A 26 1.38 -12.46 -4.40
CA GLU A 26 1.05 -13.64 -5.21
C GLU A 26 0.73 -13.24 -6.66
N GLU A 27 -0.03 -12.17 -6.85
CA GLU A 27 -0.35 -11.65 -8.17
C GLU A 27 0.86 -10.98 -8.83
N HIS A 28 1.66 -10.23 -8.08
CA HIS A 28 2.95 -9.72 -8.58
C HIS A 28 3.86 -10.87 -9.04
N ASN A 29 3.98 -11.95 -8.26
CA ASN A 29 4.74 -13.13 -8.65
C ASN A 29 4.17 -13.76 -9.92
N TYR A 30 2.84 -13.87 -10.03
CA TYR A 30 2.17 -14.39 -11.23
C TYR A 30 2.51 -13.59 -12.49
N LEU A 31 2.38 -12.26 -12.42
CA LEU A 31 2.73 -11.37 -13.53
C LEU A 31 4.21 -11.50 -13.90
N CYS A 32 5.09 -11.50 -12.91
CA CYS A 32 6.52 -11.59 -13.13
C CYS A 32 6.94 -12.95 -13.72
N ASN A 33 6.37 -14.04 -13.20
CA ASN A 33 6.59 -15.40 -13.72
C ASN A 33 6.07 -15.57 -15.14
N LYS A 34 4.91 -14.97 -15.48
CA LYS A 34 4.39 -14.97 -16.84
C LYS A 34 5.37 -14.33 -17.82
N ARG A 35 5.97 -13.19 -17.46
CA ARG A 35 6.99 -12.51 -18.28
C ARG A 35 8.31 -13.28 -18.32
N LEU A 36 8.72 -13.88 -17.19
CA LEU A 36 9.93 -14.71 -17.10
C LEU A 36 9.86 -15.96 -18.00
N LEU A 37 8.69 -16.61 -18.09
CA LEU A 37 8.49 -17.76 -18.98
C LEU A 37 8.76 -17.41 -20.46
N VAL A 38 8.36 -16.22 -20.91
CA VAL A 38 8.61 -15.76 -22.29
C VAL A 38 10.12 -15.57 -22.54
N LEU A 39 10.83 -14.98 -21.58
CA LEU A 39 12.28 -14.83 -21.65
C LEU A 39 12.97 -16.19 -21.71
N ILE A 40 12.64 -17.11 -20.80
CA ILE A 40 13.28 -18.43 -20.75
C ILE A 40 13.03 -19.20 -22.05
N ALA A 41 11.81 -19.16 -22.60
CA ALA A 41 11.50 -19.81 -23.87
C ALA A 41 12.35 -19.25 -25.03
N THR A 42 12.55 -17.93 -25.06
CA THR A 42 13.40 -17.26 -26.06
C THR A 42 14.86 -17.71 -25.93
N LEU A 43 15.39 -17.75 -24.70
CA LEU A 43 16.74 -18.22 -24.43
C LEU A 43 16.93 -19.69 -24.79
N THR A 44 15.95 -20.54 -24.47
CA THR A 44 15.95 -21.96 -24.87
C THR A 44 16.04 -22.12 -26.39
N HIS A 45 15.27 -21.35 -27.15
CA HIS A 45 15.32 -21.40 -28.61
C HIS A 45 16.69 -20.98 -29.16
N ALA A 46 17.35 -20.04 -28.50
CA ALA A 46 18.71 -19.60 -28.82
C ALA A 46 19.82 -20.53 -28.29
N GLY A 47 19.49 -21.64 -27.61
CA GLY A 47 20.48 -22.53 -26.98
C GLY A 47 21.16 -21.94 -25.75
N ILE A 48 20.61 -20.88 -25.16
CA ILE A 48 21.17 -20.16 -24.00
C ILE A 48 20.47 -20.61 -22.72
N ARG A 49 21.26 -20.96 -21.69
CA ARG A 49 20.73 -21.22 -20.35
C ARG A 49 20.45 -19.91 -19.61
N PHE A 50 19.29 -19.82 -18.97
CA PHE A 50 18.95 -18.69 -18.10
C PHE A 50 19.77 -18.67 -16.81
N TYR A 51 19.96 -19.85 -16.21
CA TYR A 51 20.70 -20.04 -14.96
C TYR A 51 21.65 -21.24 -15.10
N PRO A 52 22.94 -21.13 -14.76
CA PRO A 52 23.89 -22.22 -14.99
C PRO A 52 23.53 -23.52 -14.26
N GLU A 53 23.02 -23.42 -13.02
CA GLU A 53 22.81 -24.57 -12.13
C GLU A 53 21.46 -25.27 -12.33
N GLN A 54 20.60 -24.78 -13.23
CA GLN A 54 19.28 -25.38 -13.50
C GLN A 54 18.96 -25.33 -14.99
N SER A 55 18.45 -26.42 -15.56
CA SER A 55 18.01 -26.41 -16.96
C SER A 55 16.80 -25.49 -17.16
N ASN A 56 16.66 -24.92 -18.36
CA ASN A 56 15.51 -24.06 -18.68
C ASN A 56 14.19 -24.84 -18.57
N ASP A 57 14.15 -26.11 -18.98
CA ASP A 57 12.94 -26.96 -18.92
C ASP A 57 12.53 -27.23 -17.46
N ASP A 58 13.48 -27.48 -16.58
CA ASP A 58 13.22 -27.67 -15.14
C ASP A 58 12.68 -26.39 -14.49
N LEU A 59 13.24 -25.24 -14.86
CA LEU A 59 12.81 -23.95 -14.37
C LEU A 59 11.40 -23.61 -14.86
N ILE A 60 11.11 -23.81 -16.15
CA ILE A 60 9.77 -23.64 -16.73
C ILE A 60 8.77 -24.53 -15.99
N ARG A 61 9.10 -25.81 -15.80
CA ARG A 61 8.23 -26.77 -15.09
C ARG A 61 7.94 -26.33 -13.65
N THR A 62 8.96 -25.86 -12.93
CA THR A 62 8.81 -25.36 -11.55
C THR A 62 7.88 -24.14 -11.50
N ILE A 63 8.03 -23.19 -12.43
CA ILE A 63 7.18 -22.01 -12.51
C ILE A 63 5.73 -22.41 -12.84
N LEU A 64 5.52 -23.33 -13.78
CA LEU A 64 4.19 -23.77 -14.19
C LEU A 64 3.45 -24.53 -13.08
N GLN A 65 4.17 -25.26 -12.22
CA GLN A 65 3.59 -25.93 -11.05
C GLN A 65 3.05 -24.95 -10.01
N ASN A 66 3.66 -23.77 -9.85
CA ASN A 66 3.15 -22.74 -8.96
C ASN A 66 3.42 -21.32 -9.47
N LYS A 67 2.51 -20.84 -10.32
CA LYS A 67 2.65 -19.55 -11.00
C LYS A 67 2.66 -18.35 -10.04
N HIS A 68 2.12 -18.47 -8.84
CA HIS A 68 1.98 -17.38 -7.86
C HIS A 68 3.12 -17.32 -6.83
N LYS A 69 4.13 -18.22 -6.93
CA LYS A 69 5.31 -18.21 -6.06
C LYS A 69 6.56 -17.86 -6.84
N SER A 70 7.55 -17.31 -6.16
CA SER A 70 8.88 -17.15 -6.75
C SER A 70 9.47 -18.53 -7.12
N PRO A 71 10.25 -18.63 -8.21
CA PRO A 71 10.94 -19.86 -8.59
C PRO A 71 11.89 -20.34 -7.46
N SER A 72 12.13 -21.64 -7.32
CA SER A 72 12.76 -22.26 -6.13
C SER A 72 14.08 -21.62 -5.66
N ASN A 73 14.98 -21.29 -6.60
CA ASN A 73 16.30 -20.71 -6.32
C ASN A 73 16.29 -19.18 -6.21
N PHE A 74 15.14 -18.55 -6.45
CA PHE A 74 15.01 -17.12 -6.61
C PHE A 74 13.92 -16.53 -5.72
N VAL A 75 13.97 -15.21 -5.57
CA VAL A 75 12.91 -14.42 -4.94
C VAL A 75 12.61 -13.25 -5.86
N TRP A 76 11.33 -12.93 -5.99
CA TRP A 76 10.89 -11.67 -6.55
C TRP A 76 11.02 -10.58 -5.48
N GLU A 77 12.03 -9.74 -5.62
CA GLU A 77 12.25 -8.56 -4.80
C GLU A 77 11.36 -7.42 -5.30
N HIS A 78 10.54 -6.86 -4.41
CA HIS A 78 9.90 -5.56 -4.63
C HIS A 78 10.93 -4.46 -4.38
N CYS A 79 11.49 -3.86 -5.43
CA CYS A 79 12.54 -2.87 -5.29
C CYS A 79 11.99 -1.55 -4.75
N SER A 80 12.77 -0.93 -3.87
CA SER A 80 12.53 0.46 -3.49
C SER A 80 12.92 1.40 -4.63
N SER A 81 12.26 2.55 -4.72
CA SER A 81 12.69 3.64 -5.61
C SER A 81 14.14 4.05 -5.35
N SER A 82 14.66 3.91 -4.13
CA SER A 82 16.06 4.23 -3.81
C SER A 82 17.07 3.28 -4.46
N THR A 83 16.69 2.03 -4.72
CA THR A 83 17.52 1.03 -5.40
C THR A 83 17.16 0.85 -6.88
N ALA A 84 16.06 1.48 -7.33
CA ALA A 84 15.56 1.44 -8.70
C ALA A 84 15.75 2.75 -9.48
N GLY A 85 16.58 3.66 -8.97
CA GLY A 85 16.87 4.93 -9.65
C GLY A 85 15.68 5.89 -9.70
N GLY A 86 14.83 5.87 -8.67
CA GLY A 86 13.62 6.68 -8.56
C GLY A 86 12.35 6.02 -9.11
N ARG A 87 12.45 4.89 -9.82
CA ARG A 87 11.30 4.18 -10.39
C ARG A 87 10.50 3.42 -9.33
N MET A 88 9.18 3.38 -9.49
CA MET A 88 8.26 2.60 -8.65
C MET A 88 7.78 1.36 -9.42
N GLY A 89 7.27 0.34 -8.73
CA GLY A 89 6.75 -0.87 -9.39
C GLY A 89 7.81 -1.80 -9.97
N VAL A 90 9.09 -1.58 -9.65
CA VAL A 90 10.18 -2.42 -10.13
C VAL A 90 10.26 -3.72 -9.32
N MET A 91 10.30 -4.83 -10.04
CA MET A 91 10.42 -6.20 -9.54
C MET A 91 11.72 -6.80 -10.05
N ARG A 92 12.58 -7.32 -9.17
CA ARG A 92 13.84 -7.99 -9.54
C ARG A 92 13.83 -9.46 -9.13
N LEU A 93 14.28 -10.33 -10.03
CA LEU A 93 14.55 -11.72 -9.72
C LEU A 93 15.97 -11.84 -9.16
N VAL A 94 16.06 -12.11 -7.86
CA VAL A 94 17.33 -12.20 -7.14
C VAL A 94 17.54 -13.59 -6.56
N PRO A 95 18.79 -14.07 -6.42
CA PRO A 95 19.05 -15.33 -5.75
C PRO A 95 18.53 -15.34 -4.31
N LYS A 96 17.90 -16.44 -3.91
CA LYS A 96 17.27 -16.57 -2.59
C LYS A 96 18.26 -16.41 -1.43
N ASN A 97 19.51 -16.87 -1.61
CA ASN A 97 20.59 -16.70 -0.63
C ASN A 97 21.01 -15.22 -0.44
N GLN A 98 20.86 -14.38 -1.47
CA GLN A 98 21.14 -12.94 -1.39
C GLN A 98 19.99 -12.20 -0.68
N HIS A 99 18.74 -12.60 -0.91
CA HIS A 99 17.54 -12.00 -0.30
C HIS A 99 17.16 -12.62 1.07
N HIS A 100 18.14 -13.13 1.81
CA HIS A 100 17.94 -13.61 3.19
C HIS A 100 18.27 -12.49 4.20
N PRO A 101 17.52 -12.28 5.30
CA PRO A 101 17.76 -11.18 6.26
C PRO A 101 19.15 -11.15 6.90
N ARG A 102 19.82 -12.30 7.00
CA ARG A 102 21.21 -12.42 7.50
C ARG A 102 22.28 -12.32 6.41
N SER A 103 21.88 -12.17 5.15
CA SER A 103 22.80 -12.09 4.03
C SER A 103 23.53 -10.75 4.03
N THR A 104 24.79 -10.74 3.60
CA THR A 104 25.57 -9.50 3.46
C THR A 104 25.00 -8.55 2.40
N PHE A 105 24.10 -9.03 1.54
CA PHE A 105 23.40 -8.24 0.52
C PHE A 105 22.12 -7.56 1.05
N TRP A 106 21.61 -7.98 2.22
CA TRP A 106 20.30 -7.54 2.71
C TRP A 106 20.16 -6.01 2.81
N ARG A 107 21.18 -5.33 3.35
CA ARG A 107 21.19 -3.85 3.48
C ARG A 107 21.40 -3.12 2.15
N ARG A 108 21.86 -3.80 1.10
CA ARG A 108 22.00 -3.24 -0.25
C ARG A 108 20.70 -3.35 -1.02
N ILE A 109 20.00 -4.46 -0.84
CA ILE A 109 18.67 -4.73 -1.41
C ILE A 109 17.61 -3.86 -0.72
N HIS A 110 17.65 -3.77 0.61
CA HIS A 110 16.72 -2.99 1.44
C HIS A 110 17.45 -1.89 2.23
N PRO A 111 17.99 -0.84 1.57
CA PRO A 111 18.76 0.22 2.24
C PRO A 111 17.87 1.18 3.03
N ASP A 112 16.57 1.19 2.76
CA ASP A 112 15.66 2.15 3.34
C ASP A 112 15.36 1.90 4.81
N TYR A 113 14.81 2.93 5.45
CA TYR A 113 14.40 2.91 6.85
C TYR A 113 13.59 1.64 7.18
N LYS A 114 14.01 0.95 8.25
CA LYS A 114 13.46 -0.33 8.73
C LYS A 114 13.62 -1.51 7.75
N ASN A 115 14.60 -1.49 6.83
CA ASN A 115 14.84 -2.57 5.86
C ASN A 115 13.60 -2.89 5.02
N ARG A 116 12.95 -1.83 4.53
CA ARG A 116 11.73 -1.96 3.75
C ARG A 116 12.08 -1.88 2.27
N GLY A 117 11.32 -2.62 1.47
CA GLY A 117 11.38 -2.56 0.01
C GLY A 117 10.11 -1.95 -0.58
N GLY A 118 10.01 -2.06 -1.90
CA GLY A 118 8.95 -1.52 -2.73
C GLY A 118 7.54 -1.91 -2.32
N TYR A 119 7.34 -3.10 -1.76
CA TYR A 119 6.01 -3.53 -1.32
C TYR A 119 5.43 -2.58 -0.26
N HIS A 120 6.29 -2.07 0.63
CA HIS A 120 5.87 -1.12 1.65
C HIS A 120 5.77 0.30 1.09
N GLU A 121 6.72 0.68 0.23
CA GLU A 121 6.78 2.01 -0.35
C GLU A 121 5.60 2.28 -1.28
N TRP A 122 5.44 1.47 -2.34
CA TRP A 122 4.50 1.71 -3.43
C TRP A 122 3.32 0.74 -3.44
N ALA A 123 3.49 -0.56 -3.19
CA ALA A 123 2.41 -1.52 -3.40
C ALA A 123 1.25 -1.32 -2.41
N LYS A 124 1.58 -1.26 -1.12
CA LYS A 124 0.60 -1.00 -0.05
C LYS A 124 -0.16 0.31 -0.25
N ALA A 125 0.55 1.37 -0.63
CA ALA A 125 -0.07 2.67 -0.87
C ALA A 125 -1.05 2.62 -2.04
N ALA A 126 -0.75 1.81 -3.06
CA ALA A 126 -1.61 1.55 -4.20
C ALA A 126 -2.77 0.56 -3.93
N GLY A 127 -2.89 0.02 -2.71
CA GLY A 127 -3.99 -0.87 -2.33
C GLY A 127 -3.61 -2.34 -2.11
N ALA A 128 -2.32 -2.69 -2.17
CA ALA A 128 -1.91 -4.08 -1.95
C ALA A 128 -2.31 -4.56 -0.54
N PRO A 129 -2.82 -5.80 -0.42
CA PRO A 129 -3.28 -6.33 0.84
C PRO A 129 -2.16 -6.39 1.87
N ALA A 130 -2.52 -6.18 3.13
CA ALA A 130 -1.61 -6.28 4.24
C ALA A 130 -1.91 -7.50 5.11
N ILE A 131 -0.85 -8.18 5.52
CA ILE A 131 -0.93 -9.32 6.42
C ILE A 131 -1.10 -8.79 7.85
N LEU A 132 -2.09 -9.31 8.56
CA LEU A 132 -2.28 -9.04 9.98
C LEU A 132 -1.09 -9.55 10.79
N LEU A 133 -0.71 -8.79 11.82
CA LEU A 133 0.27 -9.29 12.79
C LEU A 133 -0.33 -10.48 13.55
N LYS A 134 0.50 -11.46 13.94
CA LYS A 134 0.04 -12.74 14.52
C LYS A 134 -1.02 -12.58 15.61
N ASN A 135 -0.80 -11.70 16.58
CA ASN A 135 -1.74 -11.49 17.69
C ASN A 135 -3.05 -10.86 17.21
N ASP A 136 -2.99 -9.88 16.31
CA ASP A 136 -4.19 -9.26 15.72
C ASP A 136 -4.95 -10.26 14.84
N ALA A 137 -4.24 -11.12 14.10
CA ALA A 137 -4.84 -12.20 13.33
C ALA A 137 -5.61 -13.17 14.23
N GLN A 138 -5.05 -13.54 15.39
CA GLN A 138 -5.73 -14.37 16.38
C GLN A 138 -6.95 -13.65 16.98
N GLN A 139 -6.87 -12.35 17.28
CA GLN A 139 -8.01 -11.62 17.84
C GLN A 139 -9.15 -11.43 16.83
N LEU A 140 -8.81 -11.24 15.55
CA LEU A 140 -9.77 -10.88 14.50
C LEU A 140 -10.10 -12.05 13.56
N HIS A 141 -9.69 -13.28 13.89
CA HIS A 141 -9.89 -14.44 13.02
C HIS A 141 -11.37 -14.70 12.72
N HIS A 142 -12.24 -14.52 13.72
CA HIS A 142 -13.68 -14.77 13.66
C HIS A 142 -14.48 -13.69 12.89
N ILE A 143 -13.87 -12.56 12.57
CA ILE A 143 -14.52 -11.48 11.84
C ILE A 143 -14.46 -11.76 10.34
N ASP A 144 -15.54 -12.20 9.71
CA ASP A 144 -15.58 -12.31 8.24
C ASP A 144 -15.92 -10.96 7.61
N LEU A 145 -14.98 -10.36 6.86
CA LEU A 145 -15.22 -9.08 6.21
C LEU A 145 -16.31 -9.13 5.13
N MET A 146 -16.67 -10.32 4.62
CA MET A 146 -17.80 -10.48 3.71
C MET A 146 -19.14 -10.14 4.39
N GLU A 147 -19.21 -10.31 5.71
CA GLU A 147 -20.38 -9.99 6.53
C GLU A 147 -20.43 -8.51 6.95
N SER A 148 -19.50 -7.67 6.49
CA SER A 148 -19.50 -6.23 6.81
C SER A 148 -20.84 -5.50 6.57
N PRO A 149 -21.64 -5.79 5.52
CA PRO A 149 -22.94 -5.16 5.34
C PRO A 149 -23.98 -5.54 6.40
N ARG A 150 -23.75 -6.64 7.13
CA ARG A 150 -24.63 -7.17 8.18
C ARG A 150 -24.00 -7.08 9.56
N ALA A 151 -22.89 -6.36 9.70
CA ALA A 151 -22.18 -6.23 10.96
C ALA A 151 -23.13 -5.70 12.06
N PRO A 152 -23.22 -6.40 13.22
CA PRO A 152 -23.93 -5.89 14.38
C PRO A 152 -23.25 -4.64 14.93
N GLU A 153 -24.04 -3.73 15.52
CA GLU A 153 -23.54 -2.46 16.05
C GLU A 153 -22.35 -2.65 17.01
N ALA A 154 -22.47 -3.60 17.94
CA ALA A 154 -21.43 -3.93 18.93
C ALA A 154 -20.11 -4.43 18.32
N LEU A 155 -20.09 -4.86 17.06
CA LEU A 155 -18.90 -5.38 16.38
C LEU A 155 -18.35 -4.44 15.30
N LEU A 156 -19.02 -3.31 15.02
CA LEU A 156 -18.64 -2.38 13.95
C LEU A 156 -17.17 -1.96 14.03
N PHE A 157 -16.66 -1.66 15.23
CA PHE A 157 -15.25 -1.32 15.41
C PHE A 157 -14.30 -2.46 15.03
N LEU A 158 -14.61 -3.71 15.36
CA LEU A 158 -13.75 -4.85 15.01
C LEU A 158 -13.75 -5.14 13.51
N PHE A 159 -14.89 -5.00 12.85
CA PHE A 159 -14.99 -5.07 11.39
C PHE A 159 -14.18 -3.96 10.74
N LEU A 160 -14.33 -2.72 11.21
CA LEU A 160 -13.57 -1.58 10.68
C LEU A 160 -12.06 -1.76 10.92
N LYS A 161 -11.66 -2.17 12.13
CA LYS A 161 -10.28 -2.48 12.49
C LYS A 161 -9.68 -3.53 11.57
N LYS A 162 -10.36 -4.66 11.35
CA LYS A 162 -9.86 -5.71 10.45
C LYS A 162 -9.73 -5.20 9.01
N ALA A 163 -10.72 -4.45 8.52
CA ALA A 163 -10.69 -3.90 7.16
C ALA A 163 -9.50 -2.95 6.96
N VAL A 164 -9.26 -2.02 7.88
CA VAL A 164 -8.13 -1.08 7.82
C VAL A 164 -6.79 -1.81 7.92
N LEU A 165 -6.62 -2.72 8.89
CA LEU A 165 -5.35 -3.43 9.09
C LEU A 165 -4.98 -4.34 7.92
N THR A 166 -5.96 -4.77 7.12
CA THR A 166 -5.76 -5.60 5.91
C THR A 166 -5.72 -4.80 4.61
N ASN A 167 -5.84 -3.47 4.67
CA ASN A 167 -5.94 -2.57 3.51
C ASN A 167 -7.17 -2.86 2.62
N ASN A 168 -8.29 -3.25 3.22
CA ASN A 168 -9.51 -3.59 2.50
C ASN A 168 -10.47 -2.39 2.41
N LEU A 169 -10.23 -1.54 1.42
CA LEU A 169 -11.03 -0.33 1.17
C LEU A 169 -12.52 -0.61 0.98
N LEU A 170 -12.86 -1.67 0.24
CA LEU A 170 -14.24 -2.05 -0.03
C LEU A 170 -14.99 -2.36 1.26
N SER A 171 -14.40 -3.20 2.11
CA SER A 171 -14.99 -3.54 3.41
C SER A 171 -15.05 -2.34 4.35
N THR A 172 -14.07 -1.44 4.31
CA THR A 172 -14.15 -0.19 5.08
C THR A 172 -15.36 0.65 4.67
N HIS A 173 -15.60 0.85 3.37
CA HIS A 173 -16.80 1.55 2.91
C HIS A 173 -18.08 0.84 3.32
N LYS A 174 -18.14 -0.50 3.23
CA LYS A 174 -19.31 -1.28 3.67
C LYS A 174 -19.60 -1.09 5.16
N VAL A 175 -18.57 -1.09 6.01
CA VAL A 175 -18.74 -0.89 7.45
C VAL A 175 -19.17 0.55 7.78
N LEU A 176 -18.57 1.56 7.15
CA LEU A 176 -18.97 2.96 7.33
C LEU A 176 -20.41 3.21 6.84
N TYR A 177 -20.79 2.61 5.72
CA TYR A 177 -22.17 2.65 5.24
C TYR A 177 -23.13 1.97 6.22
N ARG A 178 -22.74 0.81 6.76
CA ARG A 178 -23.52 0.10 7.78
C ARG A 178 -23.72 0.92 9.07
N MET A 179 -22.72 1.71 9.50
CA MET A 179 -22.87 2.65 10.62
C MET A 179 -23.98 3.67 10.35
N ASN A 180 -24.00 4.26 9.15
CA ASN A 180 -25.05 5.21 8.77
C ASN A 180 -26.44 4.54 8.71
N GLU A 181 -26.53 3.30 8.19
CA GLU A 181 -27.80 2.55 8.16
C GLU A 181 -28.35 2.23 9.54
N LEU A 182 -27.47 2.03 10.52
CA LEU A 182 -27.84 1.82 11.93
C LEU A 182 -28.18 3.15 12.65
N GLY A 183 -28.07 4.29 11.97
CA GLY A 183 -28.44 5.59 12.51
C GLY A 183 -27.38 6.25 13.40
N LEU A 184 -26.13 5.78 13.37
CA LEU A 184 -25.05 6.42 14.12
C LEU A 184 -24.81 7.85 13.61
N SER A 185 -24.69 8.79 14.53
CA SER A 185 -24.35 10.18 14.24
C SER A 185 -22.90 10.33 13.78
N SER A 186 -22.60 11.42 13.07
CA SER A 186 -21.22 11.73 12.64
C SER A 186 -20.25 11.80 13.80
N LYS A 187 -20.70 12.24 14.99
CA LYS A 187 -19.88 12.28 16.21
C LYS A 187 -19.54 10.88 16.71
N GLU A 188 -20.51 9.96 16.74
CA GLU A 188 -20.29 8.57 17.16
C GLU A 188 -19.34 7.84 16.20
N ILE A 189 -19.52 8.03 14.89
CA ILE A 189 -18.62 7.48 13.87
C ILE A 189 -17.21 8.05 14.06
N SER A 190 -17.08 9.37 14.23
CA SER A 190 -15.81 10.03 14.49
C SER A 190 -15.10 9.48 15.72
N GLN A 191 -15.83 9.30 16.83
CA GLN A 191 -15.31 8.73 18.07
C GLN A 191 -14.83 7.28 17.88
N LEU A 192 -15.61 6.46 17.16
CA LEU A 192 -15.25 5.08 16.87
C LEU A 192 -13.99 4.98 15.98
N ILE A 193 -13.84 5.87 14.99
CA ILE A 193 -12.63 5.93 14.16
C ILE A 193 -11.39 6.35 14.97
N GLN A 194 -11.58 7.27 15.91
CA GLN A 194 -10.51 7.81 16.76
C GLN A 194 -10.24 6.96 18.02
N GLN A 195 -11.04 5.93 18.27
CA GLN A 195 -10.85 5.01 19.38
C GLN A 195 -9.44 4.41 19.33
N SER A 196 -8.73 4.48 20.47
CA SER A 196 -7.41 3.87 20.59
C SER A 196 -7.50 2.36 20.77
N PHE A 197 -6.53 1.66 20.21
CA PHE A 197 -6.37 0.21 20.38
C PHE A 197 -4.90 -0.18 20.28
N THR A 198 -4.59 -1.40 20.71
CA THR A 198 -3.23 -1.93 20.64
C THR A 198 -3.00 -2.79 19.40
N VAL A 199 -1.82 -2.70 18.80
CA VAL A 199 -1.39 -3.51 17.63
C VAL A 199 -0.09 -4.26 17.90
N GLY A 200 -0.03 -5.51 17.43
CA GLY A 200 1.17 -6.34 17.45
C GLY A 200 1.60 -6.84 18.82
N ALA A 201 2.77 -7.50 18.87
CA ALA A 201 3.27 -8.16 20.08
C ALA A 201 3.58 -7.18 21.23
N GLN A 202 4.01 -5.96 20.90
CA GLN A 202 4.35 -4.94 21.88
C GLN A 202 3.12 -4.15 22.39
N LYS A 203 1.91 -4.47 21.91
CA LYS A 203 0.66 -3.80 22.28
C LYS A 203 0.73 -2.27 22.26
N ARG A 204 1.37 -1.70 21.23
CA ARG A 204 1.49 -0.23 21.11
C ARG A 204 0.13 0.38 20.85
N GLU A 205 -0.19 1.45 21.58
CA GLU A 205 -1.42 2.20 21.40
C GLU A 205 -1.38 3.00 20.09
N THR A 206 -2.47 2.93 19.33
CA THR A 206 -2.62 3.54 18.01
C THR A 206 -4.11 3.75 17.69
N THR A 207 -4.42 4.40 16.57
CA THR A 207 -5.79 4.53 16.05
C THR A 207 -5.87 4.04 14.60
N LEU A 208 -7.09 3.95 14.05
CA LEU A 208 -7.27 3.51 12.66
C LEU A 208 -6.63 4.49 11.68
N LEU A 209 -6.70 5.78 11.97
CA LEU A 209 -6.05 6.83 11.18
C LEU A 209 -4.52 6.66 11.20
N HIS A 210 -3.92 6.42 12.37
CA HIS A 210 -2.47 6.21 12.46
C HIS A 210 -2.02 4.99 11.64
N GLU A 211 -2.73 3.86 11.70
CA GLU A 211 -2.35 2.68 10.91
C GLU A 211 -2.55 2.88 9.40
N ALA A 212 -3.60 3.59 8.98
CA ALA A 212 -3.79 3.97 7.59
C ALA A 212 -2.64 4.86 7.10
N VAL A 213 -2.28 5.90 7.86
CA VAL A 213 -1.20 6.82 7.51
C VAL A 213 0.15 6.12 7.47
N LYS A 214 0.52 5.38 8.53
CA LYS A 214 1.78 4.62 8.63
C LYS A 214 2.00 3.69 7.44
N ASN A 215 0.95 3.00 7.00
CA ASN A 215 1.04 2.07 5.88
C ASN A 215 0.80 2.72 4.50
N GLY A 216 0.48 4.00 4.45
CA GLY A 216 0.32 4.74 3.21
C GLY A 216 -1.03 4.53 2.53
N TYR A 217 -2.06 4.05 3.24
CA TYR A 217 -3.36 3.68 2.69
C TYR A 217 -4.20 4.94 2.38
N GLU A 218 -3.77 5.74 1.41
CA GLU A 218 -4.36 7.06 1.15
C GLU A 218 -5.88 7.02 0.88
N PRO A 219 -6.43 6.14 0.01
CA PRO A 219 -7.87 6.07 -0.20
C PRO A 219 -8.64 5.72 1.08
N LEU A 220 -8.06 4.82 1.87
CA LEU A 220 -8.61 4.31 3.11
C LEU A 220 -8.61 5.40 4.20
N PHE A 221 -7.50 6.14 4.30
CA PHE A 221 -7.38 7.32 5.14
C PHE A 221 -8.44 8.37 4.77
N LYS A 222 -8.58 8.72 3.48
CA LYS A 222 -9.58 9.69 3.03
C LYS A 222 -11.01 9.26 3.40
N ALA A 223 -11.33 7.97 3.24
CA ALA A 223 -12.64 7.43 3.60
C ALA A 223 -12.93 7.57 5.10
N LEU A 224 -11.94 7.32 5.96
CA LEU A 224 -12.07 7.50 7.41
C LEU A 224 -12.09 8.98 7.81
N PHE A 225 -11.16 9.77 7.27
CA PHE A 225 -10.95 11.17 7.62
C PHE A 225 -12.17 12.05 7.27
N TYR A 226 -12.95 11.66 6.26
CA TYR A 226 -14.21 12.32 5.92
C TYR A 226 -15.21 12.37 7.08
N TYR A 227 -15.21 11.36 7.95
CA TYR A 227 -16.11 11.28 9.10
C TYR A 227 -15.53 11.90 10.37
N ILE A 228 -14.34 12.49 10.31
CA ILE A 228 -13.72 13.09 11.49
C ILE A 228 -14.34 14.46 11.75
N ASP A 229 -14.93 14.58 12.93
CA ASP A 229 -15.43 15.85 13.46
C ASP A 229 -14.26 16.85 13.59
N PRO A 230 -14.28 17.98 12.86
CA PRO A 230 -13.20 18.97 12.89
C PRO A 230 -13.07 19.72 14.23
N HIS A 231 -14.01 19.52 15.15
CA HIS A 231 -13.96 20.05 16.52
C HIS A 231 -13.27 19.08 17.50
N LEU A 232 -13.09 17.81 17.13
CA LEU A 232 -12.32 16.87 17.94
C LEU A 232 -10.82 17.08 17.73
N PRO A 233 -10.00 16.95 18.80
CA PRO A 233 -8.56 17.03 18.67
C PRO A 233 -8.06 15.84 17.85
N ASN A 234 -7.10 16.09 16.95
CA ASN A 234 -6.46 15.01 16.21
C ASN A 234 -5.80 14.02 17.18
N PRO A 235 -5.88 12.71 16.91
CA PRO A 235 -5.28 11.72 17.79
C PRO A 235 -3.75 11.84 17.76
N ILE A 236 -3.12 11.57 18.91
CA ILE A 236 -1.68 11.39 19.05
C ILE A 236 -1.39 9.96 19.46
N ASP A 237 -0.27 9.40 19.01
CA ASP A 237 0.15 8.05 19.42
C ASP A 237 0.89 8.04 20.78
N SER A 238 1.32 6.85 21.22
CA SER A 238 2.05 6.67 22.47
C SER A 238 3.36 7.46 22.56
N ASP A 239 3.96 7.81 21.41
CA ASP A 239 5.21 8.57 21.29
C ASP A 239 4.94 10.10 21.17
N GLY A 240 3.67 10.51 21.22
CA GLY A 240 3.23 11.89 21.04
C GLY A 240 3.27 12.36 19.58
N ASN A 241 3.34 11.45 18.62
CA ASN A 241 3.29 11.78 17.20
C ASN A 241 1.85 12.07 16.77
N SER A 242 1.65 13.18 16.06
CA SER A 242 0.42 13.40 15.28
C SER A 242 0.42 12.56 13.99
N LEU A 243 -0.70 12.59 13.25
CA LEU A 243 -0.78 11.93 11.94
C LEU A 243 0.29 12.47 10.97
N SER A 244 0.55 13.79 10.94
CA SER A 244 1.63 14.35 10.13
C SER A 244 3.02 13.83 10.52
N HIS A 245 3.30 13.66 11.82
CA HIS A 245 4.55 13.05 12.28
C HIS A 245 4.67 11.60 11.79
N ILE A 246 3.58 10.82 11.85
CA ILE A 246 3.56 9.45 11.32
C ILE A 246 3.80 9.45 9.81
N ALA A 247 3.15 10.33 9.05
CA ALA A 247 3.38 10.43 7.61
C ALA A 247 4.85 10.75 7.28
N ALA A 248 5.48 11.64 8.03
CA ALA A 248 6.90 11.96 7.90
C ALA A 248 7.81 10.79 8.28
N LEU A 249 7.59 10.17 9.44
CA LEU A 249 8.39 9.06 9.98
C LEU A 249 8.39 7.83 9.06
N TYR A 250 7.32 7.67 8.29
CA TYR A 250 7.13 6.54 7.39
C TYR A 250 7.28 6.88 5.90
N ASN A 251 7.81 8.08 5.59
CA ASN A 251 8.03 8.58 4.23
C ASN A 251 6.78 8.46 3.34
N ARG A 252 5.67 9.08 3.77
CA ARG A 252 4.38 9.08 3.08
C ARG A 252 4.07 10.45 2.48
N PRO A 253 4.69 10.82 1.35
CA PRO A 253 4.60 12.18 0.81
C PRO A 253 3.17 12.59 0.44
N GLY A 254 2.38 11.69 -0.17
CA GLY A 254 0.99 11.97 -0.55
C GLY A 254 0.09 12.27 0.67
N LEU A 255 0.18 11.43 1.70
CA LEU A 255 -0.57 11.62 2.94
C LEU A 255 -0.05 12.79 3.77
N LEU A 256 1.27 13.00 3.82
CA LEU A 256 1.85 14.17 4.46
C LEU A 256 1.30 15.45 3.83
N LYS A 257 1.23 15.52 2.49
CA LYS A 257 0.62 16.65 1.79
C LYS A 257 -0.83 16.88 2.25
N ILE A 258 -1.67 15.84 2.24
CA ILE A 258 -3.08 15.94 2.69
C ILE A 258 -3.15 16.47 4.12
N LEU A 259 -2.36 15.89 5.01
CA LEU A 259 -2.36 16.23 6.43
C LEU A 259 -1.89 17.65 6.70
N LEU A 260 -0.84 18.14 6.03
CA LEU A 260 -0.36 19.52 6.17
C LEU A 260 -1.45 20.55 5.79
N PHE A 261 -2.30 20.24 4.81
CA PHE A 261 -3.42 21.12 4.44
C PHE A 261 -4.63 21.00 5.37
N SER A 262 -4.84 19.85 6.00
CA SER A 262 -6.01 19.60 6.86
C SER A 262 -5.77 19.88 8.34
N GLU A 263 -4.54 19.70 8.84
CA GLU A 263 -4.19 19.89 10.23
C GLU A 263 -3.97 21.38 10.51
N LYS A 264 -4.75 21.93 11.45
CA LYS A 264 -4.67 23.36 11.82
C LYS A 264 -3.34 23.76 12.48
N ASN A 265 -2.48 22.81 12.86
CA ASN A 265 -1.21 23.08 13.52
C ASN A 265 -0.10 22.07 13.16
N THR A 266 0.77 22.46 12.23
CA THR A 266 1.93 21.68 11.77
C THR A 266 3.18 21.87 12.64
N ASN A 267 3.14 22.76 13.64
CA ASN A 267 4.27 23.10 14.50
C ASN A 267 4.26 22.31 15.82
N THR A 268 3.54 21.20 15.85
CA THR A 268 3.52 20.28 16.99
C THR A 268 4.86 19.54 17.06
N ILE A 269 5.32 19.24 18.28
CA ILE A 269 6.50 18.44 18.54
C ILE A 269 6.10 17.19 19.32
N ASN A 270 6.75 16.07 19.02
CA ASN A 270 6.51 14.81 19.73
C ASN A 270 7.27 14.74 21.07
N LYS A 271 7.18 13.61 21.78
CA LYS A 271 7.89 13.40 23.06
C LYS A 271 9.41 13.41 22.93
N GLN A 272 9.95 13.21 21.71
CA GLN A 272 11.38 13.31 21.41
C GLN A 272 11.81 14.74 21.05
N GLN A 273 10.93 15.74 21.23
CA GLN A 273 11.18 17.14 20.87
C GLN A 273 11.45 17.33 19.36
N GLN A 274 10.87 16.46 18.52
CA GLN A 274 11.01 16.53 17.07
C GLN A 274 9.71 17.03 16.44
N GLY A 275 9.83 18.01 15.55
CA GLY A 275 8.78 18.35 14.60
C GLY A 275 8.88 17.54 13.31
N ILE A 276 8.00 17.85 12.36
CA ILE A 276 7.95 17.17 11.04
C ILE A 276 9.28 17.33 10.29
N TYR A 277 9.84 18.54 10.25
CA TYR A 277 11.10 18.82 9.54
C TYR A 277 12.29 18.03 10.12
N ASP A 278 12.41 17.97 11.44
CA ASP A 278 13.49 17.23 12.12
C ASP A 278 13.49 15.76 11.72
N ILE A 279 12.30 15.13 11.71
CA ILE A 279 12.14 13.75 11.28
C ILE A 279 12.62 13.57 9.83
N LEU A 280 12.21 14.46 8.92
CA LEU A 280 12.53 14.35 7.49
C LEU A 280 14.03 14.49 7.22
N VAL A 281 14.69 15.42 7.89
CA VAL A 281 16.14 15.65 7.77
C VAL A 281 16.93 14.48 8.38
N ILE A 282 16.61 14.08 9.62
CA ILE A 282 17.31 12.98 10.31
C ILE A 282 17.18 11.68 9.53
N LYS A 283 16.00 11.39 8.95
CA LYS A 283 15.75 10.17 8.17
C LYS A 283 16.19 10.28 6.70
N LYS A 284 16.59 11.47 6.23
CA LYS A 284 17.00 11.74 4.84
C LYS A 284 15.91 11.41 3.82
N PHE A 285 14.65 11.67 4.16
CA PHE A 285 13.50 11.37 3.30
C PHE A 285 13.24 12.49 2.29
N LYS A 286 13.99 12.47 1.18
CA LYS A 286 13.97 13.52 0.15
C LYS A 286 12.57 13.85 -0.40
N GLN A 287 11.74 12.84 -0.70
CA GLN A 287 10.42 13.05 -1.28
C GLN A 287 9.47 13.78 -0.33
N SER A 288 9.33 13.29 0.91
CA SER A 288 8.49 13.96 1.91
C SER A 288 9.06 15.30 2.34
N LEU A 289 10.40 15.48 2.35
CA LEU A 289 11.03 16.78 2.60
C LEU A 289 10.62 17.80 1.54
N SER A 290 10.68 17.44 0.26
CA SER A 290 10.24 18.31 -0.84
C SER A 290 8.76 18.71 -0.72
N VAL A 291 7.89 17.78 -0.31
CA VAL A 291 6.48 18.07 -0.04
C VAL A 291 6.33 19.08 1.09
N TYR A 292 7.07 18.91 2.18
CA TYR A 292 7.02 19.80 3.34
C TYR A 292 7.52 21.20 3.01
N GLU A 293 8.69 21.32 2.38
CA GLU A 293 9.27 22.61 1.97
C GLU A 293 8.34 23.34 0.99
N GLY A 294 7.78 22.62 0.01
CA GLY A 294 6.81 23.18 -0.93
C GLY A 294 5.52 23.65 -0.26
N PHE A 295 5.11 23.06 0.85
CA PHE A 295 3.99 23.55 1.66
C PHE A 295 4.35 24.85 2.39
N GLN A 296 5.51 24.92 3.05
CA GLN A 296 5.97 26.11 3.77
C GLN A 296 6.05 27.35 2.87
N VAL A 297 6.57 27.18 1.65
CA VAL A 297 6.63 28.26 0.66
C VAL A 297 5.22 28.76 0.28
N LYS A 298 4.25 27.87 0.13
CA LYS A 298 2.87 28.21 -0.28
C LYS A 298 2.03 28.81 0.85
N SER A 299 2.25 28.38 2.09
CA SER A 299 1.51 28.89 3.24
C SER A 299 1.98 30.28 3.70
N GLY A 300 3.00 30.86 3.05
CA GLY A 300 3.59 32.13 3.46
C GLY A 300 4.40 32.02 4.75
N CYS A 301 4.51 30.82 5.33
CA CYS A 301 5.50 30.48 6.36
C CYS A 301 6.86 30.34 5.67
N GLY A 302 7.43 31.46 5.22
CA GLY A 302 8.85 31.53 4.93
C GLY A 302 9.64 30.99 6.12
N LEU A 303 10.81 30.43 5.85
CA LEU A 303 11.80 29.89 6.79
C LEU A 303 11.97 30.76 8.06
N LEU A 304 11.05 30.65 9.01
CA LEU A 304 11.12 31.28 10.31
C LEU A 304 11.38 30.18 11.32
N HIS A 305 12.66 29.77 11.34
CA HIS A 305 13.28 29.34 12.58
C HIS A 305 13.18 30.48 13.59
N ASN A 306 12.13 30.48 14.39
CA ASN A 306 12.19 30.59 15.85
C ASN A 306 10.78 30.79 16.42
N SER A 307 10.48 29.99 17.44
CA SER A 307 9.68 30.32 18.62
C SER A 307 8.82 31.60 18.56
N ARG A 308 7.50 31.37 18.72
CA ARG A 308 6.42 32.28 19.15
C ARG A 308 5.56 32.95 18.05
N ASN A 309 4.26 32.70 18.24
CA ASN A 309 3.09 33.48 17.84
C ASN A 309 2.54 33.39 16.41
N LYS A 310 1.48 32.56 16.31
CA LYS A 310 0.12 32.83 15.80
C LYS A 310 -0.02 33.82 14.63
N LYS A 311 -0.50 33.29 13.49
CA LYS A 311 -1.87 33.48 12.95
C LYS A 311 -2.05 32.61 11.71
N THR A 312 -3.14 31.84 11.64
CA THR A 312 -3.48 30.92 10.55
C THR A 312 -4.47 31.57 9.58
N PRO A 313 -4.26 31.49 8.25
CA PRO A 313 -5.32 31.74 7.27
C PRO A 313 -6.10 30.44 7.02
N THR A 314 -7.43 30.49 7.13
CA THR A 314 -8.34 29.40 6.75
C THR A 314 -8.61 29.43 5.25
N LEU A 315 -8.38 28.31 4.56
CA LEU A 315 -8.80 28.08 3.18
C LEU A 315 -9.70 26.83 3.13
N ASP A 316 -10.97 27.02 2.80
CA ASP A 316 -11.98 25.97 2.67
C ASP A 316 -11.76 25.16 1.39
N PHE A 317 -11.09 24.01 1.49
CA PHE A 317 -10.83 23.11 0.37
C PHE A 317 -11.98 22.13 0.08
N PHE A 318 -12.91 21.91 1.02
CA PHE A 318 -13.90 20.82 0.94
C PHE A 318 -15.33 21.21 0.53
N SER A 319 -15.60 22.48 0.23
CA SER A 319 -16.98 22.94 -0.03
C SER A 319 -17.56 22.61 -1.42
N ASN A 320 -16.81 21.97 -2.34
CA ASN A 320 -17.26 21.82 -3.74
C ASN A 320 -17.10 20.41 -4.38
N GLN A 321 -17.49 19.33 -3.69
CA GLN A 321 -17.59 18.00 -4.33
C GLN A 321 -18.86 17.16 -4.00
N PRO A 322 -20.09 17.70 -3.88
CA PRO A 322 -21.27 16.87 -3.57
C PRO A 322 -21.77 15.98 -4.74
N LYS A 323 -21.15 16.00 -5.93
CA LYS A 323 -21.72 15.32 -7.12
C LYS A 323 -21.01 14.04 -7.59
N LYS A 324 -19.71 13.84 -7.29
CA LYS A 324 -18.96 12.67 -7.83
C LYS A 324 -19.10 11.38 -7.02
N ILE A 325 -19.28 11.45 -5.70
CA ILE A 325 -19.43 10.26 -4.85
C ILE A 325 -20.80 9.60 -5.09
N ASN A 326 -21.86 10.40 -5.26
CA ASN A 326 -23.19 9.88 -5.61
C ASN A 326 -23.22 9.20 -6.99
N GLN A 327 -22.35 9.60 -7.93
CA GLN A 327 -22.18 8.92 -9.22
C GLN A 327 -21.50 7.54 -9.08
N GLN A 328 -20.48 7.40 -8.23
CA GLN A 328 -19.86 6.11 -7.94
C GLN A 328 -20.80 5.16 -7.17
N VAL A 329 -21.60 5.70 -6.24
CA VAL A 329 -22.64 4.93 -5.53
C VAL A 329 -23.79 4.53 -6.47
N SER A 330 -24.15 5.37 -7.44
CA SER A 330 -25.14 5.06 -8.48
C SER A 330 -24.66 3.94 -9.43
N LEU A 331 -23.40 3.95 -9.82
CA LEU A 331 -22.79 2.86 -10.59
C LEU A 331 -22.75 1.55 -9.78
N PHE A 332 -22.54 1.64 -8.47
CA PHE A 332 -22.63 0.49 -7.55
C PHE A 332 -24.06 -0.08 -7.43
N LYS A 333 -25.10 0.78 -7.49
CA LYS A 333 -26.52 0.33 -7.50
C LYS A 333 -26.92 -0.34 -8.82
N GLN A 334 -26.39 0.11 -9.95
CA GLN A 334 -26.73 -0.44 -11.28
C GLN A 334 -26.05 -1.79 -11.57
N GLY A 335 -24.94 -2.11 -10.90
CA GLY A 335 -24.23 -3.39 -11.11
C GLY A 335 -24.86 -4.63 -10.46
N PHE A 336 -25.90 -4.48 -9.62
CA PHE A 336 -26.47 -5.60 -8.85
C PHE A 336 -27.89 -6.04 -9.25
N TYR A 337 -28.52 -5.36 -10.21
CA TYR A 337 -29.82 -5.76 -10.75
C TYR A 337 -29.75 -5.87 -12.26
N HIS A 338 -29.26 -7.02 -12.76
CA HIS A 338 -29.96 -7.81 -13.79
C HIS A 338 -29.21 -9.10 -14.20
N LYS A 339 -30.01 -10.17 -14.24
CA LYS A 339 -29.90 -11.42 -15.01
C LYS A 339 -28.96 -12.50 -14.47
N THR A 340 -29.57 -13.34 -13.63
CA THR A 340 -29.40 -14.79 -13.70
C THR A 340 -29.49 -15.25 -15.16
N VAL A 341 -28.40 -15.81 -15.69
CA VAL A 341 -28.36 -16.56 -16.95
C VAL A 341 -27.81 -17.95 -16.63
N PRO A 342 -28.45 -19.04 -17.06
CA PRO A 342 -28.11 -20.38 -16.62
C PRO A 342 -26.77 -20.85 -17.19
N VAL A 343 -26.02 -21.56 -16.36
CA VAL A 343 -24.72 -22.18 -16.67
C VAL A 343 -24.91 -23.23 -17.79
N LYS A 344 -24.44 -22.93 -19.01
CA LYS A 344 -24.09 -23.96 -20.00
C LYS A 344 -22.61 -24.30 -19.87
N LYS A 345 -22.33 -25.59 -19.64
CA LYS A 345 -20.99 -26.19 -19.58
C LYS A 345 -20.18 -25.86 -20.84
N TRP A 346 -19.00 -25.26 -20.69
CA TRP A 346 -18.01 -25.16 -21.75
C TRP A 346 -17.03 -26.34 -21.64
N THR A 347 -16.87 -27.11 -22.72
CA THR A 347 -15.86 -28.17 -22.84
C THR A 347 -14.60 -27.64 -23.53
N PHE A 348 -13.47 -28.26 -23.19
CA PHE A 348 -12.08 -27.84 -23.43
C PHE A 348 -11.65 -27.62 -24.90
N SER A 349 -12.53 -27.81 -25.90
CA SER A 349 -12.17 -27.74 -27.33
C SER A 349 -12.42 -26.37 -28.00
N GLN A 350 -13.02 -25.40 -27.32
CA GLN A 350 -13.35 -24.09 -27.91
C GLN A 350 -12.25 -23.02 -27.72
N THR A 351 -11.27 -23.25 -26.84
CA THR A 351 -10.17 -22.31 -26.58
C THR A 351 -9.10 -22.30 -27.70
N LEU A 352 -9.05 -23.33 -28.55
CA LEU A 352 -8.02 -23.46 -29.60
C LEU A 352 -8.38 -22.82 -30.96
N ARG A 353 -9.66 -22.47 -31.21
CA ARG A 353 -10.06 -21.76 -32.45
C ARG A 353 -10.04 -20.23 -32.33
N GLY A 354 -10.08 -19.69 -31.10
CA GLY A 354 -9.98 -18.24 -30.86
C GLY A 354 -8.56 -17.68 -31.03
N ILE A 355 -7.53 -18.52 -30.83
CA ILE A 355 -6.12 -18.10 -30.88
C ILE A 355 -5.58 -18.05 -32.32
N THR A 356 -6.14 -18.83 -33.25
CA THR A 356 -5.72 -18.85 -34.66
C THR A 356 -6.32 -17.73 -35.51
N THR A 357 -7.34 -17.02 -35.02
CA THR A 357 -8.00 -15.93 -35.78
C THR A 357 -7.40 -14.55 -35.49
N CYS A 358 -6.74 -14.35 -34.33
CA CYS A 358 -6.09 -13.08 -33.98
C CYS A 358 -4.69 -12.89 -34.60
N LEU A 359 -4.07 -13.94 -35.15
CA LEU A 359 -2.73 -13.88 -35.74
C LEU A 359 -2.71 -13.64 -37.25
N LYS A 360 -3.87 -13.45 -37.90
CA LYS A 360 -3.96 -13.10 -39.34
C LYS A 360 -4.16 -11.61 -39.64
N ASN A 361 -4.34 -10.76 -38.63
CA ASN A 361 -4.60 -9.32 -38.82
C ASN A 361 -3.49 -8.38 -38.29
N ILE A 362 -2.30 -8.90 -38.00
CA ILE A 362 -1.11 -8.08 -37.67
C ILE A 362 -0.05 -8.25 -38.77
N GLY A 363 -0.49 -8.06 -40.01
CA GLY A 363 0.33 -8.23 -41.20
C GLY A 363 -0.37 -7.66 -42.43
N LYS A 364 -0.75 -6.39 -42.36
CA LYS A 364 -0.94 -5.48 -43.51
C LYS A 364 -0.63 -4.06 -43.05
#